data_AF-A0A931M413-F1
#
_entry.id   AF-A0A931M413-F1
#
_cell.length_a   1.000
_cell.length_b   1.000
_cell.length_c   1.000
_cell.angle_alpha   90.00
_cell.angle_beta   90.00
_cell.angle_gamma   90.00
#
_symmetry.space_group_name_H-M   'P 1'
#
loop_
_entity.id
_entity.type
_entity.pdbx_description
1 polymer ?
#
loop_
_entity_poly.entity_id
_entity_poly.type
_entity_poly.pdbx_seq_one_letter_code
_entity_poly.pdbx_strand_id
1 'polypeptide(L)'
;MSNVIRRQSIITTAIIFFGFGIGFINNLFFTSSHYFQPDEYGLTRTLFDFSNLIYAFTFLGGTAIMYKFYPYYENNLKEEDNDLLSWMLVIPLIAFIIFLFVATAFKGFFIRKFSANSPQLITYYFWIFPFGFALLIYNLLDGYCNSIKRTVITNFLKETVLRILTLILILL
;
A
#
# COMPACT_ATOMS: atom_id res chain seq x y z
N MET A 1 6.75 -31.39 -0.90
CA MET A 1 6.68 -29.94 -1.24
C MET A 1 7.19 -29.78 -2.67
N SER A 2 6.37 -29.30 -3.61
CA SER A 2 6.76 -29.17 -5.02
C SER A 2 8.00 -28.28 -5.19
N ASN A 3 8.94 -28.67 -6.08
CA ASN A 3 10.17 -27.91 -6.37
C ASN A 3 9.90 -26.45 -6.79
N VAL A 4 8.74 -26.19 -7.40
CA VAL A 4 8.31 -24.85 -7.83
C VAL A 4 8.08 -23.94 -6.63
N ILE A 5 7.42 -24.45 -5.58
CA ILE A 5 7.12 -23.68 -4.35
C ILE A 5 8.43 -23.32 -3.64
N ARG A 6 9.38 -24.27 -3.55
CA ARG A 6 10.68 -24.03 -2.90
C ARG A 6 11.48 -22.93 -3.60
N ARG A 7 11.57 -22.99 -4.93
CA ARG A 7 12.27 -21.97 -5.73
C ARG A 7 11.63 -20.60 -5.57
N GLN A 8 10.30 -20.53 -5.58
CA GLN A 8 9.56 -19.28 -5.43
C GLN A 8 9.77 -18.65 -4.06
N SER A 9 9.71 -19.43 -2.97
CA SER A 9 9.98 -18.92 -1.62
C SER A 9 11.40 -18.38 -1.48
N ILE A 10 12.41 -19.09 -1.99
CA ILE A 10 13.82 -18.64 -1.90
C ILE A 10 14.02 -17.32 -2.64
N ILE A 11 13.50 -17.19 -3.87
CA ILE A 11 13.60 -15.97 -4.67
C ILE A 11 12.90 -14.81 -3.95
N THR A 12 11.70 -15.05 -3.41
CA THR A 12 10.93 -14.04 -2.69
C THR A 12 11.69 -13.55 -1.46
N THR A 13 12.24 -14.46 -0.66
CA THR A 13 13.05 -14.12 0.51
C THR A 13 14.28 -13.29 0.13
N ALA A 14 15.02 -13.67 -0.92
CA ALA A 14 16.18 -12.92 -1.38
C ALA A 14 15.83 -11.48 -1.79
N ILE A 15 14.72 -11.29 -2.50
CA ILE A 15 14.22 -9.96 -2.89
C ILE A 15 13.86 -9.12 -1.66
N ILE A 16 13.20 -9.72 -0.66
CA ILE A 16 12.85 -9.02 0.59
C ILE A 16 14.11 -8.56 1.33
N PHE A 17 15.12 -9.42 1.46
CA PHE A 17 16.39 -9.06 2.11
C PHE A 17 17.13 -7.96 1.35
N PHE A 18 17.15 -8.00 0.02
CA PHE A 18 17.77 -6.96 -0.79
C PHE A 18 17.04 -5.62 -0.64
N GLY A 19 15.70 -5.64 -0.72
CA GLY A 19 14.88 -4.47 -0.46
C GLY A 19 15.08 -3.91 0.95
N PHE A 20 15.26 -4.78 1.96
CA PHE A 20 15.55 -4.35 3.33
C PHE A 20 16.86 -3.57 3.43
N GLY A 21 17.91 -4.00 2.73
CA GLY A 21 19.17 -3.27 2.64
C GLY A 21 18.99 -1.85 2.09
N ILE A 22 18.21 -1.70 1.01
CA ILE A 22 17.88 -0.40 0.41
C ILE A 22 17.04 0.46 1.38
N GLY A 23 16.08 -0.16 2.08
CA GLY A 23 15.26 0.51 3.10
C GLY A 23 16.08 1.00 4.28
N PHE A 24 17.06 0.23 4.72
CA PHE A 24 18.00 0.63 5.76
C PHE A 24 18.84 1.84 5.32
N ILE A 25 19.32 1.84 4.07
CA ILE A 25 20.04 2.98 3.49
C ILE A 25 19.14 4.23 3.46
N ASN A 26 17.89 4.11 2.98
CA ASN A 26 16.91 5.21 3.04
C ASN A 26 16.77 5.77 4.46
N ASN A 27 16.55 4.90 5.46
CA ASN A 27 16.37 5.32 6.84
C ASN A 27 17.64 5.99 7.41
N LEU A 28 18.83 5.53 7.03
CA LEU A 28 20.10 6.15 7.41
C LEU A 28 20.29 7.53 6.78
N PHE A 29 19.93 7.71 5.52
CA PHE A 29 19.95 9.03 4.85
C PHE A 29 18.92 9.98 5.44
N PHE A 30 17.74 9.50 5.84
CA PHE A 30 16.74 10.30 6.56
C PHE A 30 17.16 10.67 7.98
N THR A 31 17.84 9.78 8.71
CA THR A 31 18.27 10.02 10.10
C THR A 31 19.60 10.79 10.17
N SER A 32 20.43 10.71 9.13
CA SER A 32 21.59 11.58 8.98
C SER A 32 21.11 13.00 8.70
N SER A 33 21.03 13.79 9.78
CA SER A 33 20.67 15.21 9.99
C SER A 33 20.91 16.27 8.88
N HIS A 34 21.39 15.92 7.68
CA HIS A 34 21.72 16.87 6.62
C HIS A 34 20.57 17.21 5.65
N TYR A 35 19.55 16.36 5.49
CA TYR A 35 18.54 16.54 4.42
C TYR A 35 17.10 16.83 4.88
N PHE A 36 16.68 16.35 6.06
CA PHE A 36 15.32 16.54 6.57
C PHE A 36 15.31 16.95 8.03
N GLN A 37 14.43 17.89 8.40
CA GLN A 37 14.20 18.19 9.81
C GLN A 37 13.41 17.05 10.47
N PRO A 38 13.61 16.80 11.78
CA PRO A 38 12.88 15.76 12.51
C PRO A 38 11.35 15.84 12.37
N ASP A 39 10.83 17.07 12.24
CA ASP A 39 9.40 17.35 12.10
C ASP A 39 8.85 16.87 10.74
N GLU A 40 9.62 17.01 9.66
CA GLU A 40 9.25 16.55 8.32
C GLU A 40 9.28 15.02 8.21
N TYR A 41 10.26 14.39 8.87
CA TYR A 41 10.30 12.94 8.98
C TYR A 41 9.09 12.40 9.75
N GLY A 42 8.75 13.03 10.88
CA GLY A 42 7.54 12.70 11.65
C GLY A 42 6.25 12.84 10.83
N LEU A 43 6.17 13.86 9.98
CA LEU A 43 5.05 14.07 9.08
C LEU A 43 4.88 12.92 8.07
N THR A 44 5.96 12.49 7.39
CA THR A 44 5.88 11.39 6.41
C THR A 44 5.37 10.09 7.03
N ARG A 45 5.83 9.76 8.24
CA ARG A 45 5.36 8.59 8.99
C ARG A 45 3.89 8.71 9.37
N THR A 46 3.50 9.88 9.84
CA THR A 46 2.11 10.15 10.21
C THR A 46 1.18 10.06 8.99
N LEU A 47 1.59 10.58 7.82
CA LEU A 47 0.87 10.43 6.55
C LEU A 47 0.70 8.96 6.17
N PHE A 48 1.75 8.15 6.33
CA PHE A 48 1.71 6.71 6.06
C PHE A 48 0.73 6.00 7.01
N ASP A 49 0.75 6.33 8.30
CA ASP A 49 -0.15 5.75 9.31
C ASP A 49 -1.62 6.09 9.02
N PHE A 50 -1.92 7.34 8.66
CA PHE A 50 -3.27 7.73 8.24
C PHE A 50 -3.70 7.01 6.95
N SER A 51 -2.80 6.84 5.99
CA SER A 51 -3.08 6.11 4.75
C SER A 51 -3.40 4.64 5.03
N ASN A 52 -2.73 4.02 5.98
CA ASN A 52 -3.04 2.65 6.44
C ASN A 52 -4.39 2.59 7.16
N LEU A 53 -4.76 3.62 7.92
CA LEU A 53 -6.09 3.73 8.52
C LEU A 53 -7.18 3.75 7.44
N ILE A 54 -7.03 4.60 6.41
CA ILE A 54 -7.96 4.63 5.28
C ILE A 54 -8.08 3.24 4.65
N TYR A 55 -6.94 2.64 4.32
CA TYR A 55 -6.87 1.29 3.76
C TYR A 55 -7.61 0.26 4.62
N ALA A 56 -7.43 0.26 5.95
CA ALA A 56 -8.10 -0.68 6.83
C ALA A 56 -9.64 -0.60 6.75
N PHE A 57 -10.19 0.61 6.56
CA PHE A 57 -11.63 0.80 6.38
C PHE A 57 -12.11 0.45 4.97
N THR A 58 -11.32 0.70 3.94
CA THR A 58 -11.76 0.59 2.53
C THR A 58 -11.41 -0.74 1.89
N PHE A 59 -10.48 -1.52 2.45
CA PHE A 59 -10.02 -2.78 1.86
C PHE A 59 -11.08 -3.89 1.89
N LEU A 60 -12.03 -3.83 2.83
CA LEU A 60 -13.21 -4.71 2.93
C LEU A 60 -12.91 -6.22 2.75
N GLY A 61 -11.76 -6.68 3.24
CA GLY A 61 -11.37 -8.09 3.17
C GLY A 61 -11.02 -8.59 1.77
N GLY A 62 -10.55 -7.71 0.88
CA GLY A 62 -10.21 -8.04 -0.51
C GLY A 62 -9.41 -9.35 -0.66
N THR A 63 -8.33 -9.54 0.09
CA THR A 63 -7.53 -10.79 0.00
C THR A 63 -8.32 -12.05 0.34
N ALA A 64 -9.21 -12.03 1.34
CA ALA A 64 -9.99 -13.21 1.72
C ALA A 64 -11.01 -13.59 0.63
N ILE A 65 -11.62 -12.59 -0.02
CA ILE A 65 -12.52 -12.79 -1.16
C ILE A 65 -11.73 -13.40 -2.34
N MET A 66 -10.53 -12.90 -2.63
CA MET A 66 -9.63 -13.42 -3.67
C MET A 66 -9.37 -14.91 -3.46
N TYR A 67 -8.86 -15.29 -2.28
CA TYR A 67 -8.48 -16.68 -2.03
C TYR A 67 -9.66 -17.64 -2.06
N LYS A 68 -10.86 -17.18 -1.66
CA LYS A 68 -12.05 -18.04 -1.63
C LYS A 68 -12.69 -18.21 -3.00
N PHE A 69 -12.86 -17.12 -3.75
CA PHE A 69 -13.61 -17.14 -5.01
C PHE A 69 -12.75 -17.41 -6.24
N TYR A 70 -11.45 -17.10 -6.21
CA TYR A 70 -10.53 -17.39 -7.31
C TYR A 70 -10.59 -18.85 -7.81
N PRO A 71 -10.47 -19.90 -6.95
CA PRO A 71 -10.52 -21.28 -7.42
C PRO A 71 -11.89 -21.68 -8.00
N TYR A 72 -12.97 -21.00 -7.58
CA TYR A 72 -14.29 -21.24 -8.16
C TYR A 72 -14.38 -20.67 -9.58
N TYR A 73 -13.87 -19.46 -9.81
CA TYR A 73 -13.83 -18.84 -11.13
C TYR A 73 -12.92 -19.62 -12.09
N GLU A 74 -11.75 -20.07 -11.63
CA GLU A 74 -10.79 -20.84 -12.43
C GLU A 74 -11.35 -22.18 -12.93
N ASN A 75 -12.20 -22.85 -12.12
CA ASN A 75 -12.76 -24.16 -12.48
C ASN A 75 -14.07 -24.08 -13.29
N ASN A 76 -14.79 -22.95 -13.24
CA ASN A 76 -16.15 -22.84 -13.80
C ASN A 76 -16.27 -21.82 -14.94
N LEU A 77 -15.30 -20.92 -15.12
CA LEU A 77 -15.30 -19.91 -16.18
C LEU A 77 -14.01 -19.98 -17.00
N LYS A 78 -14.08 -19.52 -18.24
CA LYS A 78 -12.87 -19.26 -19.04
C LYS A 78 -12.17 -18.00 -18.52
N GLU A 79 -10.86 -17.88 -18.74
CA GLU A 79 -10.08 -16.70 -18.30
C GLU A 79 -10.66 -15.37 -18.83
N GLU A 80 -11.25 -15.38 -20.02
CA GLU A 80 -11.87 -14.23 -20.70
C GLU A 80 -13.14 -13.73 -19.99
N ASP A 81 -13.84 -14.62 -19.27
CA ASP A 81 -15.09 -14.30 -18.56
C ASP A 81 -14.84 -14.02 -17.06
N ASN A 82 -13.58 -13.88 -16.64
CA ASN A 82 -13.22 -13.73 -15.24
C ASN A 82 -13.39 -12.28 -14.74
N ASP A 83 -14.59 -11.97 -14.26
CA ASP A 83 -14.94 -10.67 -13.68
C ASP A 83 -14.46 -10.46 -12.24
N LEU A 84 -13.77 -11.45 -11.63
CA LEU A 84 -13.37 -11.38 -10.23
C LEU A 84 -12.50 -10.16 -9.95
N LEU A 85 -11.52 -9.87 -10.81
CA LEU A 85 -10.66 -8.69 -10.66
C LEU A 85 -11.48 -7.39 -10.70
N SER A 86 -12.45 -7.29 -11.60
CA SER A 86 -13.34 -6.13 -11.74
C SER A 86 -14.12 -5.88 -10.46
N TRP A 87 -14.77 -6.91 -9.92
CA TRP A 87 -15.52 -6.79 -8.66
C TRP A 87 -14.63 -6.42 -7.48
N MET A 88 -13.40 -6.93 -7.46
CA MET A 88 -12.44 -6.67 -6.40
C MET A 88 -11.79 -5.29 -6.47
N LEU A 89 -11.87 -4.61 -7.60
CA LEU A 89 -11.52 -3.20 -7.72
C LEU A 89 -12.72 -2.32 -7.42
N VAL A 90 -13.90 -2.64 -7.98
CA VAL A 90 -15.12 -1.82 -7.88
C VAL A 90 -15.63 -1.71 -6.44
N ILE A 91 -15.69 -2.82 -5.69
CA ILE A 91 -16.23 -2.81 -4.32
C ILE A 91 -15.39 -1.92 -3.39
N PRO A 92 -14.05 -2.08 -3.29
CA PRO A 92 -13.21 -1.19 -2.50
C PRO A 92 -13.18 0.25 -3.03
N LEU A 93 -13.33 0.46 -4.34
CA LEU A 93 -13.42 1.80 -4.93
C LEU A 93 -14.66 2.54 -4.40
N ILE A 94 -15.82 1.88 -4.39
CA ILE A 94 -17.05 2.46 -3.83
C ILE A 94 -16.86 2.77 -2.34
N ALA A 95 -16.26 1.84 -1.58
CA ALA A 95 -15.97 2.04 -0.17
C ALA A 95 -15.04 3.24 0.07
N PHE A 96 -14.03 3.42 -0.78
CA PHE A 96 -13.12 4.55 -0.74
C PHE A 96 -13.82 5.88 -1.04
N ILE A 97 -14.71 5.92 -2.04
CA ILE A 97 -15.50 7.11 -2.35
C ILE A 97 -16.39 7.50 -1.16
N ILE A 98 -17.09 6.52 -0.56
CA ILE A 98 -17.89 6.74 0.65
C ILE A 98 -17.02 7.28 1.79
N PHE A 99 -15.85 6.68 2.00
CA PHE A 99 -14.90 7.12 3.01
C PHE A 99 -14.45 8.57 2.77
N LEU A 100 -14.21 8.97 1.52
CA LEU A 100 -13.80 10.33 1.16
C LEU A 100 -14.89 11.35 1.50
N PHE A 101 -16.16 11.04 1.22
CA PHE A 101 -17.30 11.89 1.63
C PHE A 101 -17.39 12.03 3.16
N VAL A 102 -17.24 10.92 3.89
CA VAL A 102 -17.25 10.95 5.36
C VAL A 102 -16.06 11.76 5.88
N ALA A 103 -14.85 11.48 5.42
CA ALA A 103 -13.64 12.17 5.88
C ALA A 103 -13.68 13.69 5.62
N THR A 104 -14.21 14.11 4.47
CA THR A 104 -14.36 15.55 4.16
C THR A 104 -15.44 16.21 5.01
N ALA A 105 -16.55 15.53 5.32
CA ALA A 105 -17.56 16.03 6.26
C ALA A 105 -17.02 16.18 7.69
N PHE A 106 -16.17 15.26 8.14
CA PHE A 106 -15.54 15.30 9.47
C PHE A 106 -14.23 16.11 9.52
N LYS A 107 -13.86 16.82 8.44
CA LYS A 107 -12.63 17.63 8.35
C LYS A 107 -12.49 18.62 9.51
N GLY A 108 -13.59 19.25 9.95
CA GLY A 108 -13.58 20.21 11.06
C GLY A 108 -13.13 19.58 12.40
N PHE A 109 -13.55 18.34 12.66
CA PHE A 109 -13.10 17.59 13.86
C PHE A 109 -11.61 17.24 13.77
N PHE A 110 -11.15 16.83 12.58
CA PHE A 110 -9.76 16.51 12.32
C PHE A 110 -8.85 17.72 12.56
N ILE A 111 -9.17 18.87 11.96
CA ILE A 111 -8.39 20.11 12.12
C ILE A 111 -8.33 20.50 13.60
N ARG A 112 -9.46 20.48 14.32
CA ARG A 112 -9.49 20.87 15.73
C ARG A 112 -8.63 19.97 16.63
N LYS A 113 -8.54 18.67 16.30
CA LYS A 113 -7.76 17.70 17.09
C LYS A 113 -6.25 17.78 16.81
N PHE A 114 -5.86 18.07 15.57
CA PHE A 114 -4.46 18.03 15.13
C PHE A 114 -3.80 19.41 14.99
N SER A 115 -4.56 20.51 15.04
CA SER A 115 -4.04 21.89 14.93
C SER A 115 -3.07 22.29 16.04
N ALA A 116 -3.14 21.67 17.21
CA ALA A 116 -2.26 22.01 18.33
C ALA A 116 -0.89 21.32 18.25
N ASN A 117 -0.81 20.16 17.60
CA ASN A 117 0.39 19.30 17.64
C ASN A 117 1.12 19.22 16.29
N SER A 118 0.46 19.45 15.15
CA SER A 118 1.10 19.33 13.84
C SER A 118 0.44 20.23 12.79
N PRO A 119 0.79 21.52 12.72
CA PRO A 119 0.26 22.46 11.72
C PRO A 119 0.52 21.99 10.28
N GLN A 120 1.66 21.36 10.03
CA GLN A 120 2.03 20.81 8.71
C GLN A 120 1.06 19.70 8.27
N LEU A 121 0.54 18.89 9.19
CA LEU A 121 -0.41 17.82 8.87
C LEU A 121 -1.72 18.37 8.28
N ILE A 122 -2.12 19.58 8.67
CA ILE A 122 -3.31 20.24 8.13
C ILE A 122 -3.07 20.67 6.69
N THR A 123 -1.88 21.20 6.39
CA THR A 123 -1.48 21.58 5.02
C THR A 123 -1.48 20.37 4.08
N TYR A 124 -0.97 19.22 4.56
CA TYR A 124 -0.89 17.98 3.78
C TYR A 124 -2.12 17.08 3.94
N TYR A 125 -3.19 17.53 4.57
CA TYR A 125 -4.39 16.71 4.82
C TYR A 125 -4.95 16.10 3.53
N PHE A 126 -5.00 16.87 2.45
CA PHE A 126 -5.52 16.39 1.17
C PHE A 126 -4.61 15.35 0.51
N TRP A 127 -3.30 15.30 0.84
CA TRP A 127 -2.36 14.31 0.32
C TRP A 127 -2.53 12.92 0.95
N ILE A 128 -3.21 12.82 2.10
CA ILE A 128 -3.51 11.54 2.73
C ILE A 128 -4.43 10.70 1.84
N PHE A 129 -5.41 11.31 1.18
CA PHE A 129 -6.36 10.59 0.33
C PHE A 129 -5.73 9.91 -0.90
N PRO A 130 -4.97 10.60 -1.79
CA PRO A 130 -4.34 9.96 -2.93
C PRO A 130 -3.32 8.90 -2.49
N PHE A 131 -2.63 9.12 -1.36
CA PHE A 131 -1.68 8.13 -0.84
C PHE A 131 -2.39 6.87 -0.29
N GLY A 132 -3.47 7.05 0.47
CA GLY A 132 -4.34 5.95 0.91
C GLY A 132 -4.98 5.20 -0.26
N PHE A 133 -5.39 5.90 -1.32
CA PHE A 133 -5.91 5.30 -2.54
C PHE A 133 -4.86 4.45 -3.26
N ALA A 134 -3.65 4.99 -3.44
CA ALA A 134 -2.55 4.25 -4.05
C ALA A 134 -2.21 2.98 -3.26
N LEU A 135 -2.21 3.08 -1.92
CA LEU A 135 -1.98 1.95 -1.04
C LEU A 135 -3.11 0.91 -1.14
N LEU A 136 -4.37 1.33 -1.25
CA LEU A 136 -5.51 0.45 -1.47
C LEU A 136 -5.39 -0.35 -2.78
N ILE A 137 -5.17 0.34 -3.91
CA ILE A 137 -5.03 -0.29 -5.22
C ILE A 137 -3.83 -1.24 -5.25
N TYR A 138 -2.69 -0.81 -4.70
CA TYR A 138 -1.51 -1.65 -4.59
C TYR A 138 -1.82 -2.97 -3.86
N ASN A 139 -2.46 -2.91 -2.68
CA ASN A 139 -2.74 -4.11 -1.89
C ASN A 139 -3.80 -5.01 -2.54
N LEU A 140 -4.76 -4.45 -3.29
CA LEU A 140 -5.73 -5.25 -4.06
C LEU A 140 -5.04 -6.01 -5.20
N LEU A 141 -4.21 -5.32 -5.99
CA LEU A 141 -3.45 -5.95 -7.06
C LEU A 141 -2.45 -6.99 -6.51
N ASP A 142 -1.83 -6.69 -5.37
CA ASP A 142 -0.98 -7.64 -4.66
C ASP A 142 -1.78 -8.89 -4.24
N GLY A 143 -2.95 -8.72 -3.65
CA GLY A 143 -3.85 -9.84 -3.32
C GLY A 143 -4.19 -10.71 -4.54
N TYR A 144 -4.45 -10.09 -5.69
CA TYR A 144 -4.76 -10.81 -6.93
C TYR A 144 -3.56 -11.58 -7.47
N CYS A 145 -2.40 -10.93 -7.53
CA CYS A 145 -1.17 -11.60 -7.95
C CYS A 145 -0.82 -12.76 -7.02
N ASN A 146 -1.11 -12.64 -5.72
CA ASN A 146 -0.93 -13.71 -4.77
C ASN A 146 -1.90 -14.89 -5.00
N SER A 147 -3.18 -14.64 -5.34
CA SER A 147 -4.13 -15.73 -5.65
C SER A 147 -3.72 -16.54 -6.87
N ILE A 148 -3.10 -15.91 -7.88
CA ILE A 148 -2.55 -16.57 -9.07
C ILE A 148 -1.11 -17.08 -8.88
N LYS A 149 -0.58 -17.04 -7.65
CA LYS A 149 0.81 -17.44 -7.29
C LYS A 149 1.90 -16.68 -8.05
N ARG A 150 1.68 -15.41 -8.41
CA ARG A 150 2.68 -14.48 -8.99
C ARG A 150 3.21 -13.46 -7.96
N THR A 151 3.34 -13.87 -6.71
CA THR A 151 3.82 -13.08 -5.55
C THR A 151 5.21 -12.44 -5.72
N VAL A 152 6.06 -12.99 -6.60
CA VAL A 152 7.44 -12.51 -6.79
C VAL A 152 7.46 -11.10 -7.39
N ILE A 153 6.57 -10.82 -8.33
CA ILE A 153 6.53 -9.54 -9.07
C ILE A 153 6.07 -8.42 -8.14
N THR A 154 5.05 -8.68 -7.32
CA THR A 154 4.48 -7.66 -6.43
C THR A 154 5.39 -7.35 -5.26
N ASN A 155 6.01 -8.37 -4.66
CA ASN A 155 7.05 -8.16 -3.65
C ASN A 155 8.26 -7.40 -4.20
N PHE A 156 8.68 -7.67 -5.44
CA PHE A 156 9.75 -6.90 -6.08
C PHE A 156 9.37 -5.41 -6.27
N LEU A 157 8.14 -5.11 -6.71
CA LEU A 157 7.68 -3.74 -6.84
C LEU A 157 7.69 -3.00 -5.49
N LYS A 158 7.17 -3.61 -4.43
CA LYS A 158 7.05 -2.97 -3.11
C LYS A 158 8.38 -2.80 -2.40
N GLU A 159 9.16 -3.88 -2.36
CA GLU A 159 10.36 -3.92 -1.52
C GLU A 159 11.58 -3.35 -2.25
N THR A 160 11.63 -3.44 -3.58
CA THR A 160 12.78 -2.97 -4.36
C THR A 160 12.46 -1.68 -5.11
N VAL A 161 11.45 -1.66 -5.98
CA VAL A 161 11.21 -0.50 -6.87
C VAL A 161 10.80 0.75 -6.08
N LEU A 162 9.83 0.64 -5.17
CA LEU A 162 9.42 1.79 -4.34
C LEU A 162 10.57 2.32 -3.49
N ARG A 163 11.40 1.44 -2.93
CA ARG A 163 12.53 1.85 -2.09
C ARG A 163 13.66 2.47 -2.88
N ILE A 164 13.88 2.06 -4.12
CA ILE A 164 14.82 2.70 -5.04
C ILE A 164 14.29 4.08 -5.46
N LEU A 165 13.00 4.19 -5.78
CA LEU A 165 12.37 5.48 -6.10
C LEU A 165 12.46 6.47 -4.94
N THR A 166 12.20 6.03 -3.71
CA THR A 166 12.39 6.90 -2.54
C THR A 166 13.85 7.30 -2.37
N LEU A 167 14.80 6.39 -2.59
CA LEU A 167 16.23 6.70 -2.51
C LEU A 167 16.64 7.74 -3.56
N ILE A 168 16.15 7.60 -4.80
CA ILE A 168 16.39 8.57 -5.87
C ILE A 168 15.79 9.94 -5.52
N LEU A 169 14.56 9.97 -5.00
CA LEU A 169 13.90 11.22 -4.58
C LEU A 169 14.60 11.91 -3.42
N ILE A 170 15.27 11.18 -2.54
CA ILE A 170 16.05 11.75 -1.43
C ILE A 170 17.39 12.31 -1.90
N LEU A 171 18.00 11.67 -2.90
CA LEU A 171 19.29 12.07 -3.45
C LEU A 171 19.21 13.27 -4.42
N LEU A 172 18.00 13.61 -4.88
CA LEU A 172 17.72 14.68 -5.83
C LEU A 172 17.28 15.96 -5.11
#